data_AF-A0A2N2Y8G6-F1
#
_entry.id   AF-A0A2N2Y8G6-F1
#
_cell.length_a   1.000
_cell.length_b   1.000
_cell.length_c   1.000
_cell.angle_alpha   90.00
_cell.angle_beta   90.00
_cell.angle_gamma   90.00
#
_symmetry.space_group_name_H-M   'P 1'
#
loop_
_entity.id
_entity.type
_entity.pdbx_description
1 polymer ?
#
loop_
_entity_poly.entity_id
_entity_poly.type
_entity_poly.pdbx_seq_one_letter_code
_entity_poly.pdbx_strand_id
1 'polypeptide(L)' 'MENDVISMETIHAQAAGIDVGSRSHWVAVGQSEQDVREYGVFNEDLFMMADWLEEKQVKTITTI' A
#
# COMPACT_ATOMS: atom_id res chain seq x y z
N MET A 1 13.68 17.45 16.36
CA MET A 1 12.40 18.00 15.85
C MET A 1 11.42 16.87 15.97
N GLU A 2 10.49 16.96 16.91
CA GLU A 2 9.41 15.97 17.04
C GLU A 2 8.52 16.16 15.81
N ASN A 3 8.45 15.13 14.95
CA ASN A 3 7.48 15.12 13.87
C ASN A 3 6.13 14.82 14.53
N ASP A 4 5.28 15.84 14.70
CA ASP A 4 3.88 15.65 15.05
C ASP A 4 3.20 14.88 13.89
N VAL A 5 3.22 13.55 13.96
CA VAL A 5 2.51 12.69 13.00
C VAL A 5 1.02 12.86 13.27
N ILE A 6 0.35 13.61 12.40
CA ILE A 6 -1.11 13.74 12.43
C ILE A 6 -1.71 12.43 11.96
N SER A 7 -2.18 11.60 12.88
CA SER A 7 -2.96 10.41 12.56
C SER A 7 -4.42 10.78 12.29
N MET A 8 -4.98 10.30 11.20
CA MET A 8 -6.41 10.45 10.88
C MET A 8 -7.20 9.22 11.33
N GLU A 9 -8.48 9.40 11.61
CA GLU A 9 -9.40 8.29 11.83
C GLU A 9 -9.50 7.42 10.57
N THR A 10 -9.36 6.10 10.73
CA THR A 10 -9.42 5.17 9.60
C THR A 10 -10.85 4.69 9.38
N ILE A 11 -11.44 5.08 8.24
CA ILE A 11 -12.81 4.71 7.86
C ILE A 11 -12.84 3.36 7.10
N HIS A 12 -11.79 3.05 6.33
CA HIS A 12 -11.67 1.85 5.50
C HIS A 12 -10.40 1.05 5.84
N ALA A 13 -10.41 0.33 6.96
CA ALA A 13 -9.23 -0.36 7.48
C ALA A 13 -8.69 -1.50 6.61
N GLN A 14 -9.47 -1.98 5.63
CA GLN A 14 -9.08 -3.07 4.71
C GLN A 14 -8.91 -2.56 3.27
N ALA A 15 -8.66 -1.27 3.10
CA ALA A 15 -8.37 -0.69 1.79
C ALA A 15 -6.86 -0.49 1.62
N ALA A 16 -6.36 -0.69 0.40
CA ALA A 16 -5.02 -0.29 0.00
C ALA A 16 -5.08 0.73 -1.13
N GLY A 17 -4.21 1.74 -1.06
CA GLY A 17 -3.95 2.67 -2.15
C GLY A 17 -2.80 2.16 -3.01
N ILE A 18 -2.93 2.21 -4.33
CA ILE A 18 -1.87 1.85 -5.28
C ILE A 18 -1.66 3.00 -6.26
N ASP A 19 -0.45 3.55 -6.31
CA ASP A 19 0.02 4.42 -7.40
C ASP A 19 0.76 3.57 -8.43
N VAL A 20 0.24 3.56 -9.65
CA VAL A 20 0.69 2.67 -10.73
C VAL A 20 1.60 3.45 -11.69
N GLY A 21 2.90 3.31 -11.51
CA GLY A 21 3.91 3.83 -12.43
C GLY A 21 4.32 2.84 -13.53
N SER A 22 4.99 3.35 -14.56
CA SER A 22 5.53 2.53 -15.66
C SER A 22 6.77 1.71 -15.28
N ARG A 23 7.40 2.04 -14.14
CA ARG A 23 8.63 1.40 -13.64
C ARG A 23 8.43 0.70 -12.30
N SER A 24 7.45 1.14 -11.51
CA SER A 24 7.14 0.58 -10.21
C SER A 24 5.72 0.94 -9.77
N HIS A 25 5.25 0.24 -8.75
CA HIS A 25 3.96 0.46 -8.10
C HIS A 25 4.18 0.74 -6.62
N TRP A 26 3.60 1.82 -6.11
CA TRP A 26 3.66 2.16 -4.69
C TRP A 26 2.35 1.78 -4.03
N VAL A 27 2.43 0.93 -3.00
CA VAL A 27 1.26 0.32 -2.36
C VAL A 27 1.25 0.70 -0.88
N ALA A 28 0.16 1.30 -0.41
CA ALA A 28 -0.04 1.70 0.98
C ALA A 28 -1.23 0.95 1.60
N VAL A 29 -1.01 0.25 2.71
CA VAL A 29 -2.06 -0.46 3.49
C VAL A 29 -2.40 0.25 4.82
N GLY A 30 -1.73 1.37 5.10
CA GLY A 30 -1.83 2.10 6.36
C GLY A 30 -1.22 3.50 6.25
N GLN A 31 -1.17 4.22 7.37
CA GLN A 31 -0.71 5.62 7.42
C GLN A 31 0.79 5.76 7.75
N SER A 32 1.45 4.66 8.14
CA SER A 32 2.86 4.69 8.53
C SER A 32 3.78 4.31 7.36
N GLU A 33 5.05 4.73 7.42
CA GLU A 33 6.04 4.39 6.39
C GLU A 33 6.24 2.87 6.25
N GLN A 34 6.16 2.10 7.36
CA GLN A 34 6.27 0.64 7.30
C GLN A 34 5.08 -0.06 6.61
N ASP A 35 3.97 0.66 6.42
CA ASP A 35 2.78 0.19 5.72
C ASP A 35 2.80 0.54 4.22
N VAL A 36 3.91 1.10 3.72
CA VAL A 36 4.13 1.41 2.30
C VAL A 36 5.22 0.50 1.74
N ARG A 37 4.98 -0.06 0.55
CA ARG A 37 5.98 -0.85 -0.19
C ARG A 37 5.98 -0.50 -1.67
N GLU A 38 7.16 -0.54 -2.28
CA GLU A 38 7.35 -0.44 -3.72
C GLU A 38 7.50 -1.84 -4.33
N TYR A 39 6.81 -2.07 -5.45
CA TYR A 39 6.92 -3.29 -6.25
C TYR A 39 7.35 -2.94 -7.68
N GLY A 40 8.08 -3.85 -8.32
CA GLY A 40 8.35 -3.76 -9.75
C GLY A 40 7.11 -4.03 -10.61
N VAL A 41 7.29 -3.96 -11.94
CA VAL A 41 6.20 -4.13 -12.93
C VAL A 41 6.17 -5.52 -13.58
N PHE A 42 7.09 -6.41 -13.19
CA PHE A 42 7.13 -7.76 -13.73
C PHE A 42 6.21 -8.68 -12.95
N ASN A 43 5.82 -9.80 -13.57
CA ASN A 43 4.85 -10.72 -12.98
C ASN A 43 5.23 -11.21 -11.57
N GLU A 44 6.51 -11.48 -11.33
CA GLU A 44 7.00 -11.91 -10.01
C GLU A 44 6.73 -10.84 -8.94
N ASP A 45 6.98 -9.56 -9.26
CA ASP A 45 6.66 -8.43 -8.37
C ASP A 45 5.17 -8.29 -8.12
N LEU A 46 4.34 -8.48 -9.16
CA LEU A 46 2.88 -8.42 -9.05
C LEU A 46 2.33 -9.56 -8.18
N PHE A 47 2.91 -10.76 -8.25
CA PHE A 47 2.55 -11.87 -7.37
C PHE A 47 2.96 -11.58 -5.92
N MET A 48 4.18 -11.08 -5.68
CA MET A 48 4.61 -10.66 -4.35
C MET A 48 3.73 -9.54 -3.77
N MET A 49 3.27 -8.62 -4.63
CA MET A 49 2.32 -7.58 -4.24
C MET A 49 0.97 -8.19 -3.84
N ALA A 50 0.46 -9.14 -4.60
CA ALA A 50 -0.80 -9.82 -4.31
C ALA A 50 -0.72 -10.61 -2.99
N ASP A 51 0.35 -11.39 -2.79
CA ASP A 51 0.57 -12.17 -1.57
C ASP A 51 0.61 -11.27 -0.33
N TRP A 52 1.28 -10.11 -0.45
CA TRP A 52 1.35 -9.15 0.65
C TRP A 52 0.00 -8.48 0.94
N LEU A 53 -0.76 -8.12 -0.10
CA LEU A 53 -2.11 -7.57 0.07
C LEU A 53 -3.06 -8.60 0.73
N GLU A 54 -2.90 -9.88 0.43
CA GLU A 54 -3.63 -10.97 1.10
C GLU A 54 -3.22 -11.11 2.57
N GLU A 55 -1.92 -11.09 2.89
CA GLU A 55 -1.40 -11.10 4.26
C GLU A 55 -1.98 -9.94 5.10
N LYS A 56 -2.12 -8.77 4.47
CA LYS A 56 -2.71 -7.56 5.09
C LYS A 56 -4.24 -7.55 5.10
N GLN A 57 -4.87 -8.62 4.62
CA GLN A 57 -6.33 -8.79 4.59
C GLN A 57 -7.06 -7.69 3.83
N VAL A 58 -6.43 -7.14 2.80
CA VAL A 58 -7.01 -6.08 1.97
C VAL A 58 -8.23 -6.65 1.21
N LYS A 59 -9.31 -5.88 1.19
CA LYS A 59 -10.58 -6.22 0.51
C LYS A 59 -10.93 -5.24 -0.60
N THR A 60 -10.36 -4.03 -0.55
CA THR A 60 -10.63 -2.97 -1.51
C THR A 60 -9.32 -2.36 -1.99
N ILE A 61 -9.18 -2.21 -3.30
CA ILE A 61 -8.06 -1.49 -3.91
C ILE A 61 -8.58 -0.16 -4.45
N THR A 62 -7.88 0.93 -4.17
CA THR A 62 -8.05 2.20 -4.87
C THR A 62 -6.77 2.54 -5.63
N THR A 63 -6.92 3.03 -6.85
CA THR A 63 -5.80 3.63 -7.58
C THR A 63 -5.73 5.12 -7.22
N ILE A 64 -4.51 5.62 -7.07
CA ILE A 64 -4.22 7.04 -6.84
C ILE A 64 -3.84 7.70 -8.17
#